data_AF-A0A8C5WPK5-F1
#
_entry.id   AF-A0A8C5WPK5-F1
#
_cell.length_a   1.000
_cell.length_b   1.000
_cell.length_c   1.000
_cell.angle_alpha   90.00
_cell.angle_beta   90.00
_cell.angle_gamma   90.00
#
_symmetry.space_group_name_H-M   'P 1'
#
loop_
_entity.id
_entity.type
_entity.pdbx_description
1 polymer ?
#
loop_
_entity_poly.entity_id
_entity_poly.type
_entity_poly.pdbx_seq_one_letter_code
_entity_poly.pdbx_strand_id
1 'polypeptide(L)'
;MVHFLYTGFDSDNSSGEFSEAVHKVDVDDHQSNRTGKHNGDGPVQENGIKKHRTSLPAPMFTRSDFSVWSILKKCIGLELSKITMPIAFNEPLSFLQRITEYMEHTYLINKANCHSNPLERMQAVAAFAVSAVASQWERTGKPFNPLLGETYELIRDDLGFRLISEQVSHHPPISAFYSEGLNQDFIFHGSIYPKLKFWGKSVEAEPRGTITLELIK
;
A
#
# COMPACT_ATOMS: atom_id res chain seq x y z
N MET A 1 -18.81 5.91 7.79
CA MET A 1 -17.66 5.83 8.72
C MET A 1 -17.61 4.40 9.25
N VAL A 2 -16.71 3.58 8.71
CA VAL A 2 -16.55 2.19 9.16
C VAL A 2 -15.37 2.18 10.14
N HIS A 3 -15.63 1.95 11.42
CA HIS A 3 -14.60 1.76 12.44
C HIS A 3 -14.31 0.26 12.57
N PHE A 4 -13.04 -0.12 12.48
CA PHE A 4 -12.59 -1.46 12.87
C PHE A 4 -11.86 -1.35 14.22
N LEU A 5 -12.38 -2.03 15.24
CA LEU A 5 -11.71 -2.26 16.52
C LEU A 5 -11.00 -3.61 16.45
N TYR A 6 -9.70 -3.63 16.74
CA TYR A 6 -8.91 -4.87 16.83
C TYR A 6 -8.72 -5.28 18.29
N THR A 7 -8.95 -6.55 18.62
CA THR A 7 -8.58 -7.17 19.90
C THR A 7 -7.85 -8.48 19.63
N GLY A 8 -6.64 -8.65 20.17
CA GLY A 8 -5.95 -9.94 20.13
C GLY A 8 -4.55 -9.88 20.74
N PHE A 9 -4.43 -10.29 22.01
CA PHE A 9 -3.17 -10.72 22.62
C PHE A 9 -3.48 -12.02 23.36
N ASP A 10 -3.18 -13.16 22.73
CA ASP A 10 -3.08 -14.44 23.43
C ASP A 10 -1.61 -14.79 23.61
N SER A 11 -1.24 -15.03 24.85
CA SER A 11 0.06 -15.49 25.30
C SER A 11 0.09 -17.01 25.29
N ASP A 12 1.08 -17.64 24.66
CA ASP A 12 1.44 -19.00 25.03
C ASP A 12 2.93 -19.34 24.85
N ASN A 13 3.37 -20.15 25.81
CA ASN A 13 4.72 -20.64 26.09
C ASN A 13 5.09 -21.79 25.15
N SER A 14 6.27 -21.76 24.52
CA SER A 14 7.08 -22.98 24.36
C SER A 14 8.55 -22.68 24.06
N SER A 15 9.41 -23.53 24.59
CA SER A 15 10.86 -23.53 24.52
C SER A 15 11.36 -24.43 23.39
N GLY A 16 12.28 -23.95 22.56
CA GLY A 16 13.00 -24.77 21.59
C GLY A 16 14.32 -24.10 21.19
N GLU A 17 15.43 -24.82 21.36
CA GLU A 17 16.80 -24.41 21.04
C GLU A 17 17.03 -24.33 19.52
N PHE A 18 17.86 -23.38 19.09
CA PHE A 18 18.22 -23.15 17.68
C PHE A 18 19.68 -23.58 17.44
N SER A 19 19.93 -24.32 16.36
CA SER A 19 21.27 -24.68 15.89
C SER A 19 21.67 -23.75 14.72
N GLU A 20 22.88 -23.21 14.79
CA GLU A 20 23.45 -22.26 13.81
C GLU A 20 23.94 -22.98 12.54
N ALA A 21 23.55 -22.46 11.37
CA ALA A 21 24.24 -22.74 10.12
C ALA A 21 24.41 -21.43 9.33
N VAL A 22 25.67 -21.02 9.18
CA VAL A 22 26.11 -19.84 8.43
C VAL A 22 26.23 -20.23 6.95
N HIS A 23 25.45 -19.60 6.06
CA HIS A 23 25.69 -19.65 4.62
C HIS A 23 26.27 -18.33 4.12
N LYS A 24 27.48 -18.43 3.55
CA LYS A 24 28.16 -17.38 2.80
C LYS A 24 27.50 -17.21 1.43
N VAL A 25 27.37 -15.98 0.97
CA VAL A 25 26.91 -15.65 -0.39
C VAL A 25 28.13 -15.15 -1.16
N ASP A 26 28.48 -15.85 -2.24
CA ASP A 26 29.50 -15.43 -3.20
C ASP A 26 28.90 -14.41 -4.20
N VAL A 27 29.68 -13.39 -4.54
CA VAL A 27 29.32 -12.30 -5.44
C VAL A 27 30.03 -12.53 -6.77
N ASP A 28 29.29 -12.86 -7.84
CA ASP A 28 29.83 -12.91 -9.19
C ASP A 28 29.65 -11.56 -9.90
N ASP A 29 30.79 -11.00 -10.31
CA ASP A 29 30.96 -9.76 -11.07
C ASP A 29 30.98 -10.07 -12.57
N HIS A 30 30.05 -9.49 -13.33
CA HIS A 30 30.12 -9.49 -14.80
C HIS A 30 29.84 -8.11 -15.37
N GLN A 31 30.94 -7.41 -15.68
CA GLN A 31 31.00 -6.30 -16.62
C GLN A 31 30.74 -6.78 -18.06
N SER A 32 29.92 -6.06 -18.84
CA SER A 32 30.20 -5.89 -20.27
C SER A 32 29.59 -4.60 -20.87
N ASN A 33 30.52 -3.74 -21.30
CA ASN A 33 30.58 -2.89 -22.49
C ASN A 33 29.38 -2.05 -22.98
N ARG A 34 29.59 -0.73 -22.91
CA ARG A 34 28.89 0.31 -23.67
C ARG A 34 29.40 0.38 -25.12
N THR A 35 28.47 0.41 -26.08
CA THR A 35 28.65 1.08 -27.38
C THR A 35 27.31 1.67 -27.82
N GLY A 36 27.28 2.96 -28.13
CA GLY A 36 26.05 3.71 -28.39
C GLY A 36 25.57 3.72 -29.85
N LYS A 37 24.33 4.22 -30.04
CA LYS A 37 23.89 4.95 -31.23
C LYS A 37 22.54 5.65 -30.95
N HIS A 38 22.51 6.97 -31.16
CA HIS A 38 21.30 7.79 -31.24
C HIS A 38 20.54 7.50 -32.55
N ASN A 39 19.21 7.39 -32.46
CA ASN A 39 18.20 8.05 -33.31
C ASN A 39 16.84 7.34 -33.19
N GLY A 40 15.76 8.11 -33.08
CA GLY A 40 14.40 7.66 -33.39
C GLY A 40 13.35 8.06 -32.37
N ASP A 41 12.59 9.09 -32.72
CA ASP A 41 11.31 9.48 -32.13
C ASP A 41 10.36 8.26 -32.15
N GLY A 42 10.10 7.68 -30.99
CA GLY A 42 9.24 6.51 -30.80
C GLY A 42 8.45 6.70 -29.50
N PRO A 43 7.28 6.06 -29.35
CA PRO A 43 6.50 6.18 -28.13
C PRO A 43 7.39 5.75 -26.96
N VAL A 44 7.35 6.54 -25.89
CA VAL A 44 8.12 6.28 -24.67
C VAL A 44 7.89 4.82 -24.27
N GLN A 45 8.96 4.02 -24.26
CA GLN A 45 8.88 2.61 -23.93
C GLN A 45 8.28 2.47 -22.53
N GLU A 46 7.08 1.90 -22.43
CA GLU A 46 6.66 1.20 -21.23
C GLU A 46 7.76 0.19 -20.86
N ASN A 47 7.99 -0.06 -19.57
CA ASN A 47 9.02 -0.99 -19.07
C ASN A 47 8.78 -2.47 -19.47
N GLY A 48 8.06 -2.76 -20.56
CA GLY A 48 7.95 -4.08 -21.17
C GLY A 48 7.16 -5.10 -20.35
N ILE A 49 6.37 -4.65 -19.35
CA ILE A 49 5.58 -5.52 -18.49
C ILE A 49 4.38 -6.05 -19.27
N LYS A 50 4.54 -7.22 -19.89
CA LYS A 50 3.45 -7.92 -20.60
C LYS A 50 2.55 -8.74 -19.68
N LYS A 51 2.97 -8.98 -18.43
CA LYS A 51 2.26 -9.82 -17.44
C LYS A 51 2.60 -9.38 -16.02
N HIS A 52 1.58 -9.11 -15.21
CA HIS A 52 1.77 -8.81 -13.78
C HIS A 52 2.20 -10.05 -13.00
N ARG A 53 3.06 -9.87 -12.00
CA ARG A 53 3.46 -10.95 -11.09
C ARG A 53 2.26 -11.44 -10.27
N THR A 54 2.20 -12.74 -10.00
CA THR A 54 1.14 -13.37 -9.19
C THR A 54 1.63 -13.82 -7.81
N SER A 55 2.93 -13.68 -7.53
CA SER A 55 3.55 -14.00 -6.25
C SER A 55 4.76 -13.11 -5.98
N LEU A 56 5.16 -13.04 -4.71
CA LEU A 56 6.42 -12.43 -4.30
C LEU A 56 7.55 -13.48 -4.32
N PRO A 57 8.83 -13.08 -4.41
CA PRO A 57 9.96 -14.00 -4.43
C PRO A 57 10.11 -14.86 -3.15
N ALA A 58 9.54 -14.41 -2.04
CA ALA A 58 9.58 -15.10 -0.76
C ALA A 58 8.24 -14.97 -0.02
N PRO A 59 7.85 -15.98 0.79
CA PRO A 59 6.70 -15.87 1.67
C PRO A 59 6.95 -14.84 2.78
N MET A 60 5.87 -14.27 3.32
CA MET A 60 5.94 -13.42 4.51
C MET A 60 6.32 -14.29 5.72
N PHE A 61 7.22 -13.80 6.57
CA PHE A 61 7.55 -14.47 7.84
C PHE A 61 6.30 -14.60 8.73
N THR A 62 6.18 -15.72 9.43
CA THR A 62 5.08 -15.92 10.39
C THR A 62 5.26 -15.01 11.60
N ARG A 63 4.22 -14.26 11.97
CA ARG A 63 4.30 -13.30 13.10
C ARG A 63 4.57 -13.95 14.44
N SER A 64 4.22 -15.23 14.59
CA SER A 64 4.57 -16.08 15.73
C SER A 64 6.09 -16.22 15.93
N ASP A 65 6.88 -16.03 14.87
CA ASP A 65 8.33 -16.22 14.92
C ASP A 65 9.04 -15.01 15.54
N PHE A 66 8.33 -13.88 15.69
CA PHE A 66 8.84 -12.65 16.29
C PHE A 66 8.12 -12.31 17.58
N SER A 67 8.73 -12.66 18.70
CA SER A 67 8.31 -12.15 20.00
C SER A 67 8.74 -10.68 20.15
N VAL A 68 7.80 -9.74 20.20
CA VAL A 68 8.07 -8.33 20.56
C VAL A 68 8.88 -8.26 21.87
N TRP A 69 8.62 -9.19 22.80
CA TRP A 69 9.35 -9.33 24.06
C TRP A 69 10.83 -9.73 23.87
N SER A 70 11.17 -10.56 22.87
CA SER A 70 12.57 -10.92 22.61
C SER A 70 13.38 -9.75 22.05
N ILE A 71 12.74 -8.88 21.27
CA ILE A 71 13.34 -7.62 20.78
C ILE A 71 13.49 -6.64 21.94
N LEU A 72 12.44 -6.45 22.75
CA LEU A 72 12.51 -5.60 23.95
C LEU A 72 13.58 -6.07 24.94
N LYS A 73 13.74 -7.40 25.14
CA LYS A 73 14.83 -7.97 25.96
C LYS A 73 16.22 -7.64 25.44
N LYS A 74 16.45 -7.72 24.13
CA LYS A 74 17.72 -7.35 23.49
C LYS A 74 18.06 -5.87 23.66
N CYS A 75 17.08 -5.08 24.07
CA CYS A 75 17.18 -3.64 24.22
C CYS A 75 17.20 -3.17 25.68
N ILE A 76 17.13 -4.09 26.65
CA ILE A 76 17.27 -3.76 28.07
C ILE A 76 18.69 -3.21 28.29
N GLY A 77 18.79 -1.95 28.73
CA GLY A 77 20.05 -1.25 28.96
C GLY A 77 20.50 -0.31 27.83
N LEU A 78 19.79 -0.28 26.70
CA LEU A 78 19.99 0.71 25.65
C LEU A 78 18.89 1.78 25.70
N GLU A 79 19.19 2.99 25.23
CA GLU A 79 18.15 4.01 25.04
C GLU A 79 17.08 3.48 24.08
N LEU A 80 15.86 3.31 24.58
CA LEU A 80 14.72 2.75 23.84
C LEU A 80 14.40 3.52 22.56
N SER A 81 14.82 4.79 22.47
CA SER A 81 14.68 5.66 21.30
C SER A 81 15.52 5.24 20.09
N LYS A 82 16.53 4.37 20.26
CA LYS A 82 17.41 3.89 19.18
C LYS A 82 16.93 2.58 18.54
N ILE A 83 15.80 2.04 18.99
CA ILE A 83 15.27 0.76 18.51
C ILE A 83 14.25 1.05 17.43
N THR A 84 14.65 0.85 16.19
CA THR A 84 13.73 0.92 15.05
C THR A 84 12.70 -0.20 15.17
N MET A 85 11.41 0.12 15.01
CA MET A 85 10.36 -0.88 14.93
C MET A 85 10.75 -1.96 13.92
N PRO A 86 10.65 -3.27 14.27
CA PRO A 86 11.08 -4.33 13.38
C PRO A 86 10.32 -4.26 12.06
N ILE A 87 11.06 -4.18 10.96
CA ILE A 87 10.52 -4.20 9.59
C ILE A 87 9.64 -5.43 9.33
N ALA A 88 9.80 -6.49 10.12
CA ALA A 88 8.98 -7.71 10.10
C ALA A 88 7.47 -7.46 10.35
N PHE A 89 7.08 -6.33 10.96
CA PHE A 89 5.67 -5.96 11.14
C PHE A 89 5.09 -5.16 9.96
N ASN A 90 5.94 -4.77 9.01
CA ASN A 90 5.51 -4.07 7.81
C ASN A 90 5.11 -5.07 6.74
N GLU A 91 4.11 -4.69 5.95
CA GLU A 91 3.91 -5.31 4.65
C GLU A 91 4.82 -4.64 3.61
N PRO A 92 5.17 -5.33 2.51
CA PRO A 92 6.08 -4.80 1.49
C PRO A 92 5.39 -3.81 0.53
N LEU A 93 4.65 -2.84 1.09
CA LEU A 93 3.95 -1.78 0.36
C LEU A 93 4.11 -0.44 1.07
N SER A 94 4.36 0.62 0.31
CA SER A 94 4.25 2.01 0.76
C SER A 94 2.78 2.36 1.02
N PHE A 95 2.52 3.31 1.92
CA PHE A 95 1.16 3.79 2.13
C PHE A 95 0.56 4.41 0.86
N LEU A 96 1.38 4.97 -0.05
CA LEU A 96 0.92 5.46 -1.35
C LEU A 96 0.35 4.32 -2.21
N GLN A 97 0.99 3.15 -2.18
CA GLN A 97 0.51 1.96 -2.85
C GLN A 97 -0.78 1.42 -2.20
N ARG A 98 -0.87 1.47 -0.87
CA ARG A 98 -2.09 1.10 -0.13
C ARG A 98 -3.29 1.95 -0.55
N ILE A 99 -3.12 3.26 -0.72
CA ILE A 99 -4.19 4.17 -1.17
C ILE A 99 -4.63 3.82 -2.59
N THR A 100 -3.70 3.40 -3.45
CA THR A 100 -4.01 3.05 -4.85
C THR A 100 -4.98 1.86 -4.95
N GLU A 101 -5.03 0.99 -3.95
CA GLU A 101 -5.96 -0.14 -3.91
C GLU A 101 -7.44 0.29 -3.88
N TYR A 102 -7.75 1.56 -3.56
CA TYR A 102 -9.10 2.11 -3.73
C TYR A 102 -9.63 1.93 -5.15
N MET A 103 -8.74 1.85 -6.14
CA MET A 103 -9.08 1.68 -7.56
C MET A 103 -9.23 0.22 -8.00
N GLU A 104 -9.12 -0.78 -7.11
CA GLU A 104 -9.24 -2.20 -7.48
C GLU A 104 -10.55 -2.51 -8.22
N HIS A 105 -11.64 -1.88 -7.79
CA HIS A 105 -12.98 -2.11 -8.32
C HIS A 105 -13.49 -0.96 -9.20
N THR A 106 -12.61 -0.35 -10.01
CA THR A 106 -12.92 0.77 -10.91
C THR A 106 -14.10 0.51 -11.85
N TYR A 107 -14.39 -0.75 -12.19
CA TYR A 107 -15.56 -1.12 -12.99
C TYR A 107 -16.90 -0.65 -12.40
N LEU A 108 -16.98 -0.39 -11.08
CA LEU A 108 -18.16 0.18 -10.42
C LEU A 108 -18.37 1.65 -10.78
N ILE A 109 -17.28 2.41 -10.99
CA ILE A 109 -17.35 3.78 -11.52
C ILE A 109 -17.86 3.74 -12.96
N ASN A 110 -17.31 2.84 -13.79
CA ASN A 110 -17.75 2.66 -15.17
C ASN A 110 -19.23 2.29 -15.24
N LYS A 111 -19.70 1.43 -14.32
CA LYS A 111 -21.11 1.09 -14.17
C LYS A 111 -21.93 2.33 -13.82
N ALA A 112 -21.49 3.16 -12.87
CA ALA A 112 -22.17 4.41 -12.54
C ALA A 112 -22.30 5.33 -13.76
N ASN A 113 -21.25 5.46 -14.59
CA ASN A 113 -21.28 6.25 -15.82
C ASN A 113 -22.27 5.74 -16.89
N CYS A 114 -22.70 4.47 -16.82
CA CYS A 114 -23.70 3.93 -17.74
C CYS A 114 -25.16 4.21 -17.31
N HIS A 115 -25.39 4.65 -16.07
CA HIS A 115 -26.75 4.87 -15.55
C HIS A 115 -27.22 6.32 -15.75
N SER A 116 -28.33 6.50 -16.47
CA SER A 116 -28.99 7.81 -16.61
C SER A 116 -29.70 8.25 -15.33
N ASN A 117 -30.23 7.28 -14.56
CA ASN A 117 -30.91 7.52 -13.30
C ASN A 117 -29.91 7.88 -12.18
N PRO A 118 -30.02 9.06 -11.54
CA PRO A 118 -29.13 9.47 -10.46
C PRO A 118 -29.11 8.51 -9.26
N LEU A 119 -30.23 7.84 -8.96
CA LEU A 119 -30.30 6.90 -7.85
C LEU A 119 -29.46 5.64 -8.13
N GLU A 120 -29.53 5.12 -9.35
CA GLU A 120 -28.73 3.96 -9.77
C GLU A 120 -27.24 4.30 -9.83
N ARG A 121 -26.88 5.53 -10.27
CA ARG A 121 -25.51 6.04 -10.15
C ARG A 121 -25.03 6.02 -8.70
N MET A 122 -25.84 6.56 -7.79
CA MET A 122 -25.50 6.61 -6.37
C MET A 122 -25.32 5.22 -5.77
N GLN A 123 -26.12 4.22 -6.17
CA GLN A 123 -25.94 2.84 -5.74
C GLN A 123 -24.59 2.25 -6.17
N ALA A 124 -24.17 2.50 -7.42
CA ALA A 124 -22.88 2.07 -7.92
C ALA A 124 -21.71 2.80 -7.23
N VAL A 125 -21.83 4.11 -6.99
CA VAL A 125 -20.86 4.91 -6.24
C VAL A 125 -20.73 4.43 -4.79
N ALA A 126 -21.84 4.10 -4.13
CA ALA A 126 -21.83 3.54 -2.78
C ALA A 126 -21.14 2.17 -2.74
N ALA A 127 -21.40 1.31 -3.73
CA ALA A 127 -20.71 0.03 -3.85
C ALA A 127 -19.19 0.23 -4.05
N PHE A 128 -18.78 1.20 -4.87
CA PHE A 128 -17.38 1.56 -5.06
C PHE A 128 -16.72 2.05 -3.76
N ALA A 129 -17.41 2.90 -2.99
CA ALA A 129 -16.89 3.40 -1.71
C ALA A 129 -16.66 2.27 -0.69
N VAL A 130 -17.52 1.25 -0.67
CA VAL A 130 -17.35 0.07 0.20
C VAL A 130 -16.24 -0.84 -0.30
N SER A 131 -16.17 -1.08 -1.61
CA SER A 131 -15.16 -1.98 -2.18
C SER A 131 -13.74 -1.43 -2.06
N ALA A 132 -13.57 -0.10 -2.08
CA ALA A 132 -12.28 0.57 -1.87
C ALA A 132 -11.60 0.19 -0.54
N VAL A 133 -12.37 -0.24 0.47
CA VAL A 133 -11.83 -0.64 1.79
C VAL A 133 -11.93 -2.15 2.04
N ALA A 134 -12.30 -2.96 1.04
CA ALA A 134 -12.49 -4.39 1.20
C ALA A 134 -11.17 -5.16 1.37
N SER A 135 -10.08 -4.69 0.76
CA SER A 135 -8.77 -5.35 0.79
C SER A 135 -8.08 -5.31 2.17
N GLN A 136 -8.71 -4.71 3.18
CA GLN A 136 -8.11 -4.52 4.50
C GLN A 136 -8.26 -5.74 5.42
N TRP A 137 -9.17 -6.67 5.11
CA TRP A 137 -9.33 -7.91 5.87
C TRP A 137 -8.03 -8.72 5.88
N GLU A 138 -7.65 -9.27 7.04
CA GLU A 138 -6.40 -10.03 7.27
C GLU A 138 -5.07 -9.27 7.04
N ARG A 139 -5.08 -8.03 6.55
CA ARG A 139 -3.88 -7.20 6.38
C ARG A 139 -3.51 -6.45 7.65
N THR A 140 -2.97 -7.21 8.59
CA THR A 140 -2.43 -6.70 9.85
C THR A 140 -1.06 -6.02 9.72
N GLY A 141 -0.48 -5.98 8.50
CA GLY A 141 0.80 -5.35 8.18
C GLY A 141 0.69 -3.83 8.10
N LYS A 142 1.60 -3.12 8.77
CA LYS A 142 1.69 -1.67 8.61
C LYS A 142 2.35 -1.37 7.26
N PRO A 143 1.77 -0.53 6.40
CA PRO A 143 2.48 -0.08 5.20
C PRO A 143 3.69 0.77 5.61
N PHE A 144 4.69 0.82 4.75
CA PHE A 144 5.82 1.73 4.92
C PHE A 144 5.32 3.17 4.94
N ASN A 145 5.83 3.95 5.89
CA ASN A 145 5.55 5.37 5.95
C ASN A 145 6.31 6.04 4.79
N PRO A 146 5.61 6.69 3.84
CA PRO A 146 6.28 7.28 2.69
C PRO A 146 7.24 8.41 3.12
N LEU A 147 8.34 8.57 2.39
CA LEU A 147 9.21 9.74 2.55
C LEU A 147 8.50 10.99 2.03
N LEU A 148 8.85 12.17 2.57
CA LEU A 148 8.34 13.44 2.02
C LEU A 148 8.76 13.58 0.55
N GLY A 149 7.79 13.83 -0.34
CA GLY A 149 8.00 13.88 -1.79
C GLY A 149 8.14 12.51 -2.46
N GLU A 150 7.97 11.39 -1.73
CA GLU A 150 7.82 10.07 -2.36
C GLU A 150 6.58 10.08 -3.26
N THR A 151 6.71 9.53 -4.46
CA THR A 151 5.63 9.40 -5.44
C THR A 151 5.39 7.95 -5.79
N TYR A 152 4.15 7.61 -6.12
CA TYR A 152 3.78 6.32 -6.71
C TYR A 152 2.77 6.51 -7.83
N GLU A 153 3.02 5.87 -8.96
CA GLU A 153 2.15 5.88 -10.14
C GLU A 153 1.67 4.47 -10.48
N LEU A 154 0.45 4.38 -11.04
CA LEU A 154 -0.11 3.13 -11.56
C LEU A 154 -0.96 3.43 -12.79
N ILE A 155 -0.64 2.78 -13.90
CA ILE A 155 -1.47 2.75 -15.11
C ILE A 155 -2.03 1.33 -15.25
N ARG A 156 -3.34 1.22 -15.43
CA ARG A 156 -4.04 -0.05 -15.66
C ARG A 156 -4.93 0.09 -16.88
N ASP A 157 -4.36 -0.13 -18.06
CA ASP A 157 -5.12 -0.09 -19.32
C ASP A 157 -6.26 -1.11 -19.33
N ASP A 158 -6.06 -2.25 -18.70
CA ASP A 158 -7.05 -3.31 -18.54
C ASP A 158 -8.24 -2.90 -17.65
N LEU A 159 -8.05 -1.94 -16.73
CA LEU A 159 -9.11 -1.38 -15.89
C LEU A 159 -9.57 0.03 -16.32
N GLY A 160 -8.85 0.66 -17.24
CA GLY A 160 -9.20 1.95 -17.83
C GLY A 160 -8.87 3.17 -16.97
N PHE A 161 -7.84 3.13 -16.13
CA PHE A 161 -7.43 4.31 -15.33
C PHE A 161 -5.92 4.50 -15.24
N ARG A 162 -5.51 5.73 -14.92
CA ARG A 162 -4.17 6.05 -14.42
C ARG A 162 -4.25 6.84 -13.12
N LEU A 163 -3.32 6.60 -12.22
CA LEU A 163 -3.25 7.22 -10.90
C LEU A 163 -1.83 7.71 -10.61
N ILE A 164 -1.73 8.87 -9.97
CA ILE A 164 -0.53 9.40 -9.34
C ILE A 164 -0.83 9.69 -7.86
N SER A 165 0.15 9.46 -7.00
CA SER A 165 0.07 9.77 -5.57
C SER A 165 1.40 10.30 -5.07
N GLU A 166 1.35 11.18 -4.07
CA GLU A 166 2.51 11.84 -3.49
C GLU A 166 2.34 12.02 -1.98
N GLN A 167 3.43 11.84 -1.25
CA GLN A 167 3.51 12.25 0.15
C GLN A 167 3.81 13.75 0.26
N VAL A 168 2.75 14.55 0.37
CA VAL A 168 2.82 16.02 0.34
C VAL A 168 3.16 16.67 1.69
N SER A 169 3.06 15.92 2.79
CA SER A 169 3.46 16.39 4.11
C SER A 169 3.92 15.24 4.99
N HIS A 170 4.86 15.51 5.90
CA HIS A 170 5.33 14.54 6.91
C HIS A 170 4.81 14.86 8.32
N HIS A 171 4.45 16.12 8.60
CA HIS A 171 3.95 16.58 9.89
C HIS A 171 2.76 17.56 9.72
N PRO A 172 1.51 17.05 9.71
CA PRO A 172 1.11 15.64 9.80
C PRO A 172 1.41 14.85 8.51
N PRO A 173 1.51 13.51 8.55
CA PRO A 173 1.71 12.69 7.35
C PRO A 173 0.45 12.74 6.46
N ILE A 174 0.53 13.43 5.33
CA ILE A 174 -0.56 13.56 4.35
C ILE A 174 -0.09 12.97 3.03
N SER A 175 -0.87 12.02 2.51
CA SER A 175 -0.70 11.47 1.18
C SER A 175 -1.83 11.97 0.28
N ALA A 176 -1.49 12.62 -0.82
CA ALA A 176 -2.45 13.04 -1.84
C ALA A 176 -2.47 12.03 -2.99
N PHE A 177 -3.62 11.88 -3.65
CA PHE A 177 -3.75 11.04 -4.83
C PHE A 177 -4.69 11.67 -5.84
N TYR A 178 -4.44 11.40 -7.11
CA TYR A 178 -5.26 11.82 -8.23
C TYR A 178 -5.32 10.69 -9.26
N SER A 179 -6.52 10.33 -9.67
CA SER A 179 -6.80 9.26 -10.62
C SER A 179 -7.79 9.75 -11.66
N GLU A 180 -7.58 9.36 -12.91
CA GLU A 180 -8.46 9.69 -14.01
C GLU A 180 -8.73 8.47 -14.89
N GLY A 181 -9.96 8.40 -15.42
CA GLY A 181 -10.31 7.41 -16.43
C GLY A 181 -9.56 7.69 -17.73
N LEU A 182 -9.02 6.65 -18.38
CA LEU A 182 -8.30 6.80 -19.66
C LEU A 182 -9.20 7.33 -20.78
N ASN A 183 -10.52 7.16 -20.63
CA ASN A 183 -11.55 7.70 -21.54
C ASN A 183 -12.09 9.08 -21.10
N GLN A 184 -11.46 9.73 -20.12
CA GLN A 184 -11.87 11.03 -19.57
C GLN A 184 -13.31 11.04 -19.04
N ASP A 185 -13.76 9.92 -18.47
CA ASP A 185 -15.13 9.71 -18.02
C ASP A 185 -15.31 9.86 -16.51
N PHE A 186 -14.23 9.87 -15.73
CA PHE A 186 -14.25 10.20 -14.32
C PHE A 186 -12.92 10.78 -13.82
N ILE A 187 -12.98 11.48 -12.68
CA ILE A 187 -11.82 11.85 -11.87
C ILE A 187 -12.07 11.39 -10.43
N PHE A 188 -11.09 10.74 -9.81
CA PHE A 188 -11.11 10.30 -8.43
C PHE A 188 -9.88 10.82 -7.69
N HIS A 189 -10.07 11.70 -6.71
CA HIS A 189 -8.97 12.37 -6.02
C HIS A 189 -9.25 12.61 -4.56
N GLY A 190 -8.19 12.91 -3.81
CA GLY A 190 -8.30 13.25 -2.41
C GLY A 190 -6.96 13.30 -1.71
N SER A 191 -7.02 13.42 -0.39
CA SER A 191 -5.85 13.28 0.47
C SER A 191 -6.23 12.55 1.75
N ILE A 192 -5.29 11.80 2.30
CA ILE A 192 -5.49 10.99 3.51
C ILE A 192 -4.41 11.33 4.53
N TYR A 193 -4.85 11.65 5.74
CA TYR A 193 -4.08 11.74 6.95
C TYR A 193 -4.54 10.62 7.92
N PRO A 194 -3.79 9.52 8.07
CA PRO A 194 -4.15 8.44 8.98
C PRO A 194 -3.83 8.84 10.43
N LYS A 195 -4.83 9.32 11.17
CA LYS A 195 -4.68 9.68 12.58
C LYS A 195 -4.83 8.43 13.44
N LEU A 196 -3.77 8.06 14.15
CA LEU A 196 -3.77 6.92 15.08
C LEU A 196 -4.22 7.34 16.48
N LYS A 197 -5.09 6.55 17.10
CA LYS A 197 -5.45 6.63 18.52
C LYS A 197 -5.26 5.27 19.18
N PHE A 198 -4.66 5.27 20.36
CA PHE A 198 -4.48 4.06 21.16
C PHE A 198 -5.52 4.01 22.28
N TRP A 199 -6.25 2.90 22.37
CA TRP A 199 -7.32 2.67 23.35
C TRP A 199 -6.96 1.55 24.33
N GLY A 200 -5.68 1.36 24.63
CA GLY A 200 -5.19 0.36 25.57
C GLY A 200 -5.01 -1.03 24.95
N LYS A 201 -6.08 -1.63 24.43
CA LYS A 201 -6.03 -2.96 23.78
C LYS A 201 -6.19 -2.93 22.26
N SER A 202 -6.54 -1.76 21.72
CA SER A 202 -6.75 -1.56 20.29
C SER A 202 -6.06 -0.28 19.81
N VAL A 203 -5.73 -0.27 18.53
CA VAL A 203 -5.30 0.92 17.79
C VAL A 203 -6.39 1.24 16.79
N GLU A 204 -6.88 2.47 16.83
CA GLU A 204 -7.82 3.01 15.86
C GLU A 204 -7.05 3.87 14.85
N ALA A 205 -7.22 3.59 13.57
CA ALA A 205 -6.73 4.44 12.49
C ALA A 205 -7.92 5.18 11.86
N GLU A 206 -7.97 6.50 12.05
CA GLU A 206 -8.98 7.39 11.50
C GLU A 206 -8.42 8.02 10.20
N PRO A 207 -8.85 7.59 9.00
CA PRO A 207 -8.41 8.20 7.75
C PRO A 207 -9.10 9.56 7.59
N ARG A 208 -8.37 10.64 7.86
CA ARG A 208 -8.87 12.01 7.72
C ARG A 208 -8.61 12.55 6.34
N GLY A 209 -9.64 13.15 5.75
CA GLY A 209 -9.55 13.82 4.46
C GLY A 209 -10.81 13.58 3.65
N THR A 210 -10.99 14.40 2.62
CA THR A 210 -12.11 14.26 1.69
C THR A 210 -11.65 13.49 0.47
N ILE A 211 -12.47 12.53 0.07
CA ILE A 211 -12.34 11.80 -1.19
C ILE A 211 -13.45 12.32 -2.10
N THR A 212 -13.09 12.69 -3.31
CA THR A 212 -13.99 13.25 -4.32
C THR A 212 -13.98 12.35 -5.54
N LEU A 213 -15.17 11.97 -6.00
CA LEU A 213 -15.40 11.29 -7.28
C LEU A 213 -16.25 12.21 -8.15
N GLU A 214 -15.74 12.54 -9.33
CA GLU A 214 -16.41 13.33 -10.35
C GLU A 214 -16.74 12.41 -11.52
N LEU A 215 -18.04 12.28 -11.83
CA LEU A 215 -18.50 11.62 -13.05
C LEU A 215 -18.68 12.69 -14.12
N ILE A 216 -17.94 12.57 -15.23
CA ILE A 216 -17.87 13.62 -16.27
C ILE A 216 -19.01 13.45 -17.31
N LYS A 217 -19.67 12.29 -17.30
CA LYS A 217 -20.70 11.90 -18.27
C LYS A 217 -22.13 12.14 -17.80
#